data_AF-A0A7W1F6H2-F1
#
_entry.id   AF-A0A7W1F6H2-F1
#
_cell.length_a   1.000
_cell.length_b   1.000
_cell.length_c   1.000
_cell.angle_alpha   90.00
_cell.angle_beta   90.00
_cell.angle_gamma   90.00
#
_symmetry.space_group_name_H-M   'P 1'
#
loop_
_entity.id
_entity.type
_entity.pdbx_description
1 polymer ?
#
loop_
_entity_poly.entity_id
_entity_poly.type
_entity_poly.pdbx_seq_one_letter_code
_entity_poly.pdbx_strand_id
1 'polypeptide(L)'
;PGPEPLSARLIADPRTHDPVIEVRFTNVVGALDSGASLPIGFSVVDRQLRPLDIIFKTVLDGSRARLHLTTMDAVALRLMYGRGSNPSCNLLDARGMAVPVFGPLPIAGFPMMSSWLLGWDVSPIRSGEDVANLPRPTRDTVPGVERHEWSVAGFVNCHDAWSGRSGHVVFFSNVEAAEDMETELCTGYDGPFRLWVDDREVHCDPAGTNPAIADRVRIALRLGKGRHRLTVLMALNRGLAWGFFMRFARPGVEDADIESGKRPLPVACW
;
A
#
# COMPACT_ATOMS: atom_id res chain seq x y z
N PRO A 1 5.23 2.32 -38.40
CA PRO A 1 4.53 1.87 -37.16
C PRO A 1 3.99 3.09 -36.42
N GLY A 2 2.82 2.96 -35.79
CA GLY A 2 2.27 3.98 -34.89
C GLY A 2 2.88 3.87 -33.49
N PRO A 3 2.58 4.81 -32.57
CA PRO A 3 3.01 4.75 -31.19
C PRO A 3 2.57 3.46 -30.49
N GLU A 4 3.44 2.86 -29.68
CA GLU A 4 3.15 1.64 -28.93
C GLU A 4 3.66 1.75 -27.48
N PRO A 5 2.93 1.26 -26.47
CA PRO A 5 3.39 1.29 -25.09
C PRO A 5 4.63 0.39 -24.93
N LEU A 6 5.71 0.97 -24.43
CA LEU A 6 6.96 0.26 -24.17
C LEU A 6 7.03 -0.22 -22.70
N SER A 7 6.67 0.65 -21.75
CA SER A 7 6.73 0.33 -20.33
C SER A 7 5.91 1.30 -19.50
N ALA A 8 5.42 0.86 -18.34
CA ALA A 8 4.96 1.73 -17.27
C ALA A 8 5.79 1.49 -16.01
N ARG A 9 6.18 2.56 -15.31
CA ARG A 9 6.97 2.47 -14.07
C ARG A 9 6.55 3.55 -13.08
N LEU A 10 6.45 3.18 -11.81
CA LEU A 10 6.34 4.14 -10.72
C LEU A 10 7.69 4.82 -10.47
N ILE A 11 7.67 6.14 -10.46
CA ILE A 11 8.79 7.00 -10.10
C ILE A 11 8.31 8.01 -9.05
N ALA A 12 9.24 8.64 -8.33
CA ALA A 12 8.95 9.81 -7.53
C ALA A 12 9.15 11.07 -8.38
N ASP A 13 8.23 12.03 -8.30
CA ASP A 13 8.44 13.36 -8.85
C ASP A 13 9.68 13.98 -8.17
N PRO A 14 10.68 14.46 -8.92
CA PRO A 14 11.92 14.96 -8.33
C PRO A 14 11.74 16.24 -7.51
N ARG A 15 10.61 16.96 -7.66
CA ARG A 15 10.33 18.21 -6.96
C ARG A 15 9.43 18.01 -5.75
N THR A 16 8.37 17.22 -5.89
CA THR A 16 7.39 17.02 -4.82
C THR A 16 7.56 15.69 -4.08
N HIS A 17 8.35 14.76 -4.62
CA HIS A 17 8.44 13.36 -4.19
C HIS A 17 7.12 12.59 -4.29
N ASP A 18 6.10 13.17 -4.93
CA ASP A 18 4.83 12.51 -5.14
C ASP A 18 4.99 11.32 -6.11
N PRO A 19 4.15 10.28 -5.95
CA PRO A 19 4.13 9.14 -6.86
C PRO A 19 3.63 9.52 -8.26
N VAL A 20 4.39 9.11 -9.27
CA VAL A 20 4.08 9.32 -10.69
C VAL A 20 4.28 8.03 -11.46
N ILE A 21 3.31 7.65 -12.30
CA ILE A 21 3.49 6.59 -13.28
C ILE A 21 4.10 7.22 -14.55
N GLU A 22 5.34 6.89 -14.88
CA GLU A 22 5.93 7.20 -16.18
C GLU A 22 5.59 6.08 -17.17
N VAL A 23 4.85 6.43 -18.22
CA VAL A 23 4.55 5.58 -19.37
C VAL A 23 5.46 5.99 -20.51
N ARG A 24 6.21 5.04 -21.05
CA ARG A 24 7.07 5.26 -22.21
C ARG A 24 6.44 4.62 -23.43
N PHE A 25 6.54 5.32 -24.56
CA PHE A 25 6.08 4.83 -25.84
C PHE A 25 7.26 4.69 -26.79
N THR A 26 7.22 3.65 -27.62
CA THR A 26 8.09 3.50 -28.78
C THR A 26 7.37 3.99 -30.04
N ASN A 27 8.10 4.15 -31.15
CA ASN A 27 7.57 4.55 -32.45
C ASN A 27 6.84 5.91 -32.49
N VAL A 28 7.07 6.79 -31.51
CA VAL A 28 6.57 8.16 -31.50
C VAL A 28 7.41 9.03 -32.42
N VAL A 29 6.78 9.65 -33.42
CA VAL A 29 7.43 10.67 -34.26
C VAL A 29 7.14 12.05 -33.70
N GLY A 30 8.19 12.83 -33.45
CA GLY A 30 8.10 14.12 -32.77
C GLY A 30 7.82 13.93 -31.28
N ALA A 31 6.60 14.24 -30.84
CA ALA A 31 6.15 14.09 -29.46
C ALA A 31 4.71 13.60 -29.43
N LEU A 32 4.31 13.07 -28.27
CA LEU A 32 2.91 12.84 -27.94
C LEU A 32 2.21 14.17 -27.70
N ASP A 33 1.00 14.28 -28.23
CA ASP A 33 0.12 15.44 -28.08
C ASP A 33 -1.33 14.97 -27.85
N SER A 34 -2.14 15.85 -27.26
CA SER A 34 -3.59 15.68 -27.07
C SER A 34 -4.41 16.78 -27.73
N GLY A 35 -3.81 17.47 -28.71
CA GLY A 35 -4.37 18.62 -29.39
C GLY A 35 -4.66 19.76 -28.41
N ALA A 36 -5.80 20.42 -28.60
CA ALA A 36 -6.26 21.50 -27.72
C ALA A 36 -6.93 21.03 -26.41
N SER A 37 -6.87 19.73 -26.10
CA SER A 37 -7.57 19.12 -24.96
C SER A 37 -6.61 18.48 -23.96
N LEU A 38 -7.08 18.20 -22.75
CA LEU A 38 -6.28 17.51 -21.75
C LEU A 38 -6.02 16.05 -22.19
N PRO A 39 -4.83 15.51 -21.92
CA PRO A 39 -4.53 14.11 -22.22
C PRO A 39 -5.36 13.18 -21.32
N ILE A 40 -6.22 12.39 -21.95
CA ILE A 40 -7.18 11.50 -21.29
C ILE A 40 -7.17 10.10 -21.91
N GLY A 41 -7.79 9.15 -21.21
CA GLY A 41 -7.93 7.77 -21.67
C GLY A 41 -7.11 6.76 -20.87
N PHE A 42 -6.28 7.18 -19.91
CA PHE A 42 -5.62 6.27 -18.98
C PHE A 42 -6.53 5.85 -17.83
N SER A 43 -6.39 4.61 -17.38
CA SER A 43 -7.01 4.11 -16.15
C SER A 43 -6.00 3.29 -15.37
N VAL A 44 -5.92 3.53 -14.07
CA VAL A 44 -5.27 2.60 -13.15
C VAL A 44 -6.31 1.59 -12.67
N VAL A 45 -5.93 0.32 -12.63
CA VAL A 45 -6.75 -0.76 -12.08
C VAL A 45 -5.96 -1.59 -11.09
N ASP A 46 -6.64 -2.24 -10.17
CA ASP A 46 -6.04 -3.26 -9.30
C ASP A 46 -5.87 -4.62 -10.02
N ARG A 47 -5.39 -5.63 -9.27
CA ARG A 47 -5.23 -7.00 -9.79
C ARG A 47 -6.53 -7.64 -10.29
N GLN A 48 -7.68 -7.22 -9.77
CA GLN A 48 -9.00 -7.70 -10.18
C GLN A 48 -9.62 -6.83 -11.29
N LEU A 49 -8.83 -5.95 -11.90
CA LEU A 49 -9.25 -5.01 -12.95
C LEU A 49 -10.32 -4.01 -12.51
N ARG A 50 -10.46 -3.77 -11.20
CA ARG A 50 -11.33 -2.73 -10.65
C ARG A 50 -10.65 -1.37 -10.81
N PRO A 51 -11.36 -0.35 -11.30
CA PRO A 51 -10.76 0.95 -11.55
C PRO A 51 -10.46 1.66 -10.24
N LEU A 52 -9.32 2.35 -10.23
CA LEU A 52 -8.90 3.22 -9.14
C LEU A 52 -8.85 4.65 -9.68
N ASP A 53 -9.72 5.50 -9.15
CA ASP A 53 -9.78 6.92 -9.53
C ASP A 53 -8.71 7.71 -8.78
N ILE A 54 -7.46 7.50 -9.19
CA ILE A 54 -6.29 8.04 -8.51
C ILE A 54 -5.42 8.94 -9.38
N ILE A 55 -5.67 9.01 -10.70
CA ILE A 55 -4.93 9.91 -11.60
C ILE A 55 -5.58 11.29 -11.54
N PHE A 56 -4.90 12.28 -10.96
CA PHE A 56 -5.41 13.66 -10.95
C PHE A 56 -4.81 14.55 -12.03
N LYS A 57 -3.70 14.14 -12.66
CA LYS A 57 -3.02 14.91 -13.69
C LYS A 57 -2.20 14.03 -14.63
N THR A 58 -2.25 14.35 -15.92
CA THR A 58 -1.42 13.73 -16.95
C THR A 58 -0.58 14.80 -17.65
N VAL A 59 0.72 14.55 -17.79
CA VAL A 59 1.68 15.44 -18.47
C VAL A 59 2.36 14.67 -19.61
N LEU A 60 2.39 15.26 -20.80
CA LEU A 60 3.09 14.69 -21.95
C LEU A 60 4.47 15.35 -22.10
N ASP A 61 5.48 14.54 -22.41
CA ASP A 61 6.87 14.98 -22.58
C ASP A 61 7.59 14.07 -23.59
N GLY A 62 7.70 14.53 -24.84
CA GLY A 62 8.27 13.75 -25.93
C GLY A 62 7.49 12.45 -26.14
N SER A 63 8.15 11.31 -25.99
CA SER A 63 7.53 9.98 -26.10
C SER A 63 6.97 9.43 -24.79
N ARG A 64 6.74 10.29 -23.79
CA ARG A 64 6.35 9.88 -22.44
C ARG A 64 5.04 10.54 -22.00
N ALA A 65 4.27 9.79 -21.22
CA ALA A 65 3.17 10.32 -20.43
C ALA A 65 3.48 10.10 -18.93
N ARG A 66 3.30 11.13 -18.11
CA ARG A 66 3.46 11.08 -16.65
C ARG A 66 2.11 11.26 -15.99
N LEU A 67 1.68 10.26 -15.23
CA LEU A 67 0.38 10.22 -14.54
C LEU A 67 0.63 10.46 -13.05
N HIS A 68 0.23 11.61 -12.54
CA HIS A 68 0.37 11.97 -11.13
C HIS A 68 -0.78 11.38 -10.32
N LEU A 69 -0.46 10.79 -9.16
CA LEU A 69 -1.40 10.03 -8.35
C LEU A 69 -1.75 10.74 -7.02
N THR A 70 -3.02 10.67 -6.59
CA THR A 70 -3.48 11.29 -5.33
C THR A 70 -3.01 10.57 -4.08
N THR A 71 -2.84 9.24 -4.13
CA THR A 71 -2.31 8.41 -3.04
C THR A 71 -1.76 7.07 -3.58
N MET A 72 -0.91 6.41 -2.80
CA MET A 72 -0.31 5.11 -3.08
C MET A 72 -0.70 4.02 -2.08
N ASP A 73 -1.98 3.93 -1.77
CA ASP A 73 -2.46 2.86 -0.89
C ASP A 73 -2.62 1.51 -1.62
N ALA A 74 -2.55 1.51 -2.96
CA ALA A 74 -2.86 0.36 -3.79
C ALA A 74 -1.61 -0.46 -4.18
N VAL A 75 -1.75 -1.77 -4.06
CA VAL A 75 -0.73 -2.77 -4.40
C VAL A 75 -0.98 -3.33 -5.79
N ALA A 76 0.12 -3.58 -6.53
CA ALA A 76 0.11 -4.27 -7.82
C ALA A 76 -0.86 -3.67 -8.85
N LEU A 77 -0.65 -2.39 -9.12
CA LEU A 77 -1.41 -1.61 -10.06
C LEU A 77 -1.10 -2.01 -11.50
N ARG A 78 -2.13 -1.97 -12.34
CA ARG A 78 -1.98 -2.10 -13.78
C ARG A 78 -2.52 -0.86 -14.48
N LEU A 79 -1.89 -0.51 -15.59
CA LEU A 79 -2.29 0.62 -16.42
C LEU A 79 -3.06 0.14 -17.65
N MET A 80 -4.14 0.83 -17.97
CA MET A 80 -4.88 0.66 -19.22
C MET A 80 -4.96 2.00 -19.94
N TYR A 81 -5.07 1.95 -21.26
CA TYR A 81 -5.42 3.08 -22.10
C TYR A 81 -6.60 2.69 -22.99
N GLY A 82 -7.69 3.45 -22.96
CA GLY A 82 -8.93 3.12 -23.66
C GLY A 82 -9.71 1.95 -23.07
N ARG A 83 -9.66 1.76 -21.75
CA ARG A 83 -10.58 0.86 -21.04
C ARG A 83 -12.01 1.25 -21.40
N GLY A 84 -12.92 0.29 -21.61
CA GLY A 84 -14.28 0.55 -22.14
C GLY A 84 -15.14 1.57 -21.37
N SER A 85 -14.76 1.95 -20.14
CA SER A 85 -15.37 3.04 -19.37
C SER A 85 -14.79 4.43 -19.67
N ASN A 86 -13.75 4.54 -20.50
CA ASN A 86 -13.07 5.78 -20.80
C ASN A 86 -13.83 6.48 -21.94
N PRO A 87 -14.33 7.70 -21.73
CA PRO A 87 -15.21 8.36 -22.69
C PRO A 87 -14.51 8.68 -24.01
N SER A 88 -13.18 8.84 -23.99
CA SER A 88 -12.35 9.02 -25.18
C SER A 88 -10.88 8.72 -24.90
N CYS A 89 -10.11 8.59 -25.98
CA CYS A 89 -8.66 8.46 -26.02
C CYS A 89 -8.15 9.41 -27.09
N ASN A 90 -7.29 10.35 -26.72
CA ASN A 90 -6.91 11.47 -27.59
C ASN A 90 -5.41 11.65 -27.77
N LEU A 91 -4.59 10.64 -27.47
CA LEU A 91 -3.15 10.74 -27.65
C LEU A 91 -2.76 10.44 -29.09
N LEU A 92 -2.05 11.38 -29.70
CA LEU A 92 -1.52 11.33 -31.05
C LEU A 92 -0.02 11.59 -31.04
N ASP A 93 0.71 11.15 -32.06
CA ASP A 93 2.06 11.68 -32.36
C ASP A 93 1.99 12.86 -33.35
N ALA A 94 3.15 13.43 -33.72
CA ALA A 94 3.22 14.58 -34.64
C ALA A 94 2.73 14.29 -36.08
N ARG A 95 2.50 13.01 -36.43
CA ARG A 95 1.91 12.61 -37.72
C ARG A 95 0.39 12.48 -37.63
N GLY A 96 -0.19 12.68 -36.45
CA GLY A 96 -1.60 12.39 -36.17
C GLY A 96 -1.88 10.90 -35.98
N MET A 97 -0.85 10.07 -35.74
CA MET A 97 -1.06 8.65 -35.48
C MET A 97 -1.48 8.45 -34.02
N ALA A 98 -2.63 7.83 -33.80
CA ALA A 98 -3.15 7.59 -32.46
C ALA A 98 -2.38 6.49 -31.71
N VAL A 99 -2.29 6.66 -30.38
CA VAL A 99 -1.91 5.58 -29.48
C VAL A 99 -3.04 4.53 -29.46
N PRO A 100 -2.76 3.25 -29.74
CA PRO A 100 -3.77 2.21 -29.70
C PRO A 100 -4.23 1.94 -28.26
N VAL A 101 -5.45 1.44 -28.11
CA VAL A 101 -5.94 0.87 -26.85
C VAL A 101 -4.98 -0.21 -26.38
N PHE A 102 -4.61 -0.17 -25.10
CA PHE A 102 -3.72 -1.18 -24.52
C PHE A 102 -4.04 -1.47 -23.07
N GLY A 103 -3.48 -2.57 -22.59
CA GLY A 103 -3.50 -2.99 -21.21
C GLY A 103 -4.30 -4.29 -20.99
N PRO A 104 -4.29 -4.81 -19.77
CA PRO A 104 -3.66 -4.22 -18.59
C PRO A 104 -2.13 -4.40 -18.58
N LEU A 105 -1.41 -3.27 -18.58
CA LEU A 105 0.05 -3.20 -18.59
C LEU A 105 0.55 -3.15 -17.14
N PRO A 106 1.41 -4.09 -16.69
CA PRO A 106 2.01 -4.02 -15.36
C PRO A 106 2.81 -2.73 -15.16
N ILE A 107 2.74 -2.15 -13.97
CA ILE A 107 3.53 -0.97 -13.60
C ILE A 107 4.72 -1.44 -12.76
N ALA A 108 5.93 -1.30 -13.29
CA ALA A 108 7.14 -1.66 -12.56
C ALA A 108 7.46 -0.66 -11.44
N GLY A 109 8.33 -1.05 -10.50
CA GLY A 109 8.86 -0.14 -9.46
C GLY A 109 8.02 -0.05 -8.20
N PHE A 110 6.92 -0.81 -8.10
CA PHE A 110 6.25 -1.06 -6.83
C PHE A 110 7.04 -2.08 -6.01
N PRO A 111 7.33 -1.83 -4.72
CA PRO A 111 7.58 -2.94 -3.82
C PRO A 111 6.35 -3.84 -3.85
N MET A 112 6.54 -5.14 -4.00
CA MET A 112 5.43 -6.06 -4.03
C MET A 112 4.87 -6.20 -2.63
N MET A 113 3.64 -5.74 -2.40
CA MET A 113 3.07 -5.69 -1.04
C MET A 113 1.84 -6.58 -0.91
N SER A 114 1.68 -7.17 0.27
CA SER A 114 0.48 -7.89 0.67
C SER A 114 -0.72 -6.97 0.73
N SER A 115 -1.91 -7.56 0.81
CA SER A 115 -3.08 -6.83 1.28
C SER A 115 -2.82 -6.23 2.67
N TRP A 116 -3.56 -5.18 2.99
CA TRP A 116 -3.61 -4.64 4.35
C TRP A 116 -4.06 -5.70 5.34
N LEU A 117 -3.42 -5.71 6.51
CA LEU A 117 -3.80 -6.58 7.62
C LEU A 117 -4.99 -5.96 8.34
N LEU A 118 -6.18 -6.39 7.94
CA LEU A 118 -7.44 -5.77 8.36
C LEU A 118 -8.21 -6.57 9.40
N GLY A 119 -7.79 -7.77 9.78
CA GLY A 119 -8.41 -8.49 10.89
C GLY A 119 -7.48 -8.55 12.10
N TRP A 120 -8.04 -8.31 13.27
CA TRP A 120 -7.29 -8.32 14.52
C TRP A 120 -8.15 -8.86 15.65
N ASP A 121 -7.53 -9.65 16.50
CA ASP A 121 -8.03 -9.99 17.82
C ASP A 121 -7.59 -8.86 18.78
N VAL A 122 -8.54 -8.09 19.30
CA VAL A 122 -8.30 -6.82 20.02
C VAL A 122 -8.73 -6.93 21.47
N SER A 123 -7.87 -6.50 22.39
CA SER A 123 -8.20 -6.47 23.81
C SER A 123 -9.18 -5.34 24.14
N PRO A 124 -9.91 -5.43 25.27
CA PRO A 124 -10.51 -4.25 25.88
C PRO A 124 -9.42 -3.21 26.20
N ILE A 125 -9.81 -1.95 26.41
CA ILE A 125 -8.88 -0.94 26.92
C ILE A 125 -8.43 -1.34 28.32
N ARG A 126 -7.11 -1.33 28.51
CA ARG A 126 -6.44 -1.62 29.77
C ARG A 126 -5.86 -0.35 30.36
N SER A 127 -5.70 -0.31 31.68
CA SER A 127 -5.13 0.84 32.37
C SER A 127 -3.64 1.04 32.04
N GLY A 128 -3.20 2.31 32.06
CA GLY A 128 -1.81 2.70 31.82
C GLY A 128 -1.53 3.06 30.36
N GLU A 129 -0.82 4.16 30.14
CA GLU A 129 -0.40 4.63 28.79
C GLU A 129 1.11 4.55 28.56
N ASP A 130 1.90 4.26 29.60
CA ASP A 130 3.33 4.04 29.48
C ASP A 130 3.60 2.66 28.86
N VAL A 131 3.33 2.55 27.56
CA VAL A 131 3.52 1.31 26.82
C VAL A 131 4.98 0.93 26.65
N ALA A 132 5.93 1.86 26.83
CA ALA A 132 7.36 1.61 26.67
C ALA A 132 7.87 0.49 27.59
N ASN A 133 7.35 0.46 28.81
CA ASN A 133 7.83 -0.42 29.88
C ASN A 133 6.95 -1.67 30.09
N LEU A 134 5.87 -1.82 29.34
CA LEU A 134 5.00 -2.99 29.46
C LEU A 134 5.67 -4.25 28.89
N PRO A 135 5.47 -5.43 29.49
CA PRO A 135 5.93 -6.67 28.88
C PRO A 135 5.18 -6.94 27.58
N ARG A 136 5.79 -7.73 26.68
CA ARG A 136 5.10 -8.18 25.47
C ARG A 136 3.84 -8.95 25.87
N PRO A 137 2.65 -8.51 25.44
CA PRO A 137 1.43 -9.23 25.72
C PRO A 137 1.35 -10.51 24.88
N THR A 138 0.76 -11.55 25.43
CA THR A 138 0.39 -12.77 24.70
C THR A 138 -1.11 -12.99 24.81
N ARG A 139 -1.70 -13.73 23.87
CA ARG A 139 -3.15 -14.01 23.88
C ARG A 139 -3.60 -14.62 25.20
N ASP A 140 -2.80 -15.50 25.79
CA ASP A 140 -3.13 -16.18 27.06
C ASP A 140 -3.08 -15.24 28.27
N THR A 141 -2.32 -14.14 28.17
CA THR A 141 -2.17 -13.13 29.23
C THR A 141 -3.14 -11.95 29.11
N VAL A 142 -3.93 -11.91 28.04
CA VAL A 142 -4.86 -10.81 27.74
C VAL A 142 -6.28 -11.36 27.63
N PRO A 143 -7.10 -11.25 28.69
CA PRO A 143 -8.49 -11.72 28.66
C PRO A 143 -9.40 -10.78 27.86
N GLY A 144 -10.55 -11.29 27.43
CA GLY A 144 -11.62 -10.50 26.80
C GLY A 144 -11.31 -10.03 25.38
N VAL A 145 -10.39 -10.69 24.69
CA VAL A 145 -10.01 -10.33 23.32
C VAL A 145 -11.13 -10.70 22.34
N GLU A 146 -11.55 -9.73 21.53
CA GLU A 146 -12.62 -9.88 20.54
C GLU A 146 -12.07 -9.74 19.12
N ARG A 147 -12.68 -10.45 18.17
CA ARG A 147 -12.29 -10.37 16.76
C ARG A 147 -12.97 -9.17 16.10
N HIS A 148 -12.16 -8.36 15.43
CA HIS A 148 -12.61 -7.25 14.60
C HIS A 148 -12.00 -7.34 13.21
N GLU A 149 -12.75 -6.85 12.21
CA GLU A 149 -12.30 -6.70 10.84
C GLU A 149 -12.71 -5.33 10.31
N TRP A 150 -11.79 -4.66 9.61
CA TRP A 150 -12.00 -3.36 9.00
C TRP A 150 -12.08 -3.50 7.48
N SER A 151 -12.89 -2.68 6.82
CA SER A 151 -13.14 -2.80 5.38
C SER A 151 -12.75 -1.57 4.56
N VAL A 152 -12.29 -0.49 5.21
CA VAL A 152 -12.10 0.81 4.56
C VAL A 152 -10.62 1.20 4.55
N ALA A 153 -10.10 1.44 3.34
CA ALA A 153 -8.84 2.13 3.04
C ALA A 153 -7.56 1.58 3.73
N GLY A 154 -7.56 0.33 4.23
CA GLY A 154 -6.36 -0.25 4.84
C GLY A 154 -6.09 0.19 6.29
N PHE A 155 -6.94 1.05 6.86
CA PHE A 155 -6.73 1.62 8.18
C PHE A 155 -7.51 0.86 9.26
N VAL A 156 -6.81 0.38 10.28
CA VAL A 156 -7.40 -0.17 11.51
C VAL A 156 -7.84 1.02 12.36
N ASN A 157 -9.06 1.51 12.12
CA ASN A 157 -9.59 2.70 12.80
C ASN A 157 -10.34 2.32 14.09
N CYS A 158 -9.82 2.77 15.23
CA CYS A 158 -10.43 2.56 16.55
C CYS A 158 -10.84 3.88 17.22
N HIS A 159 -10.79 5.01 16.52
CA HIS A 159 -11.02 6.33 17.11
C HIS A 159 -12.35 6.42 17.89
N ASP A 160 -13.45 5.97 17.30
CA ASP A 160 -14.77 6.02 17.95
C ASP A 160 -14.81 5.21 19.26
N ALA A 161 -14.07 4.10 19.33
CA ALA A 161 -13.99 3.27 20.54
C ALA A 161 -13.07 3.86 21.63
N TRP A 162 -12.17 4.77 21.25
CA TRP A 162 -11.09 5.31 22.09
C TRP A 162 -11.30 6.75 22.51
N SER A 163 -12.12 7.51 21.78
CA SER A 163 -12.32 8.94 21.99
C SER A 163 -12.67 9.27 23.45
N GLY A 164 -11.89 10.16 24.05
CA GLY A 164 -12.04 10.58 25.45
C GLY A 164 -11.64 9.55 26.51
N ARG A 165 -11.08 8.39 26.11
CA ARG A 165 -10.66 7.32 27.03
C ARG A 165 -9.13 7.28 27.15
N SER A 166 -8.63 6.72 28.25
CA SER A 166 -7.19 6.59 28.49
C SER A 166 -6.82 5.15 28.77
N GLY A 167 -5.60 4.77 28.39
CA GLY A 167 -5.08 3.42 28.57
C GLY A 167 -4.31 2.92 27.35
N HIS A 168 -4.28 1.61 27.20
CA HIS A 168 -3.70 0.94 26.03
C HIS A 168 -4.57 -0.21 25.56
N VAL A 169 -4.37 -0.61 24.31
CA VAL A 169 -5.01 -1.75 23.68
C VAL A 169 -3.94 -2.64 23.06
N VAL A 170 -4.21 -3.94 23.06
CA VAL A 170 -3.38 -4.95 22.41
C VAL A 170 -4.12 -5.50 21.20
N PHE A 171 -3.42 -5.65 20.08
CA PHE A 171 -3.92 -6.31 18.89
C PHE A 171 -3.06 -7.53 18.59
N PHE A 172 -3.72 -8.63 18.23
CA PHE A 172 -3.09 -9.86 17.79
C PHE A 172 -3.58 -10.23 16.39
N SER A 173 -2.65 -10.65 15.54
CA SER A 173 -2.98 -11.20 14.22
C SER A 173 -1.93 -12.25 13.85
N ASN A 174 -2.12 -12.92 12.72
CA ASN A 174 -1.13 -13.84 12.19
C ASN A 174 -0.96 -13.66 10.69
N VAL A 175 0.23 -13.98 10.23
CA VAL A 175 0.59 -14.00 8.82
C VAL A 175 1.23 -15.34 8.51
N GLU A 176 0.96 -15.88 7.32
CA GLU A 176 1.60 -17.09 6.82
C GLU A 176 2.55 -16.75 5.68
N ALA A 177 3.78 -17.24 5.80
CA ALA A 177 4.81 -17.19 4.78
C ALA A 177 4.95 -18.58 4.15
N ALA A 178 4.65 -18.71 2.86
CA ALA A 178 4.69 -20.01 2.16
C ALA A 178 6.12 -20.57 1.99
N GLU A 179 7.12 -19.71 2.11
CA GLU A 179 8.54 -20.00 2.01
C GLU A 179 9.33 -19.05 2.92
N ASP A 180 10.59 -19.38 3.16
CA ASP A 180 11.54 -18.42 3.72
C ASP A 180 11.64 -17.19 2.81
N MET A 181 11.49 -16.00 3.37
CA MET A 181 11.49 -14.77 2.59
C MET A 181 12.05 -13.56 3.32
N GLU A 182 12.80 -12.76 2.57
CA GLU A 182 13.14 -11.39 2.94
C GLU A 182 11.91 -10.49 2.69
N THR A 183 11.57 -9.70 3.70
CA THR A 183 10.37 -8.84 3.69
C THR A 183 10.66 -7.51 4.38
N GLU A 184 9.77 -6.54 4.15
CA GLU A 184 9.62 -5.37 5.00
C GLU A 184 8.22 -5.41 5.62
N LEU A 185 8.09 -5.16 6.93
CA LEU A 185 6.81 -4.78 7.51
C LEU A 185 6.66 -3.27 7.39
N CYS A 186 5.62 -2.85 6.68
CA CYS A 186 5.29 -1.46 6.44
C CYS A 186 4.12 -1.06 7.34
N THR A 187 4.30 -0.01 8.15
CA THR A 187 3.31 0.44 9.12
C THR A 187 3.28 1.97 9.23
N GLY A 188 2.12 2.49 9.63
CA GLY A 188 1.93 3.89 9.99
C GLY A 188 0.90 3.96 11.10
N TYR A 189 1.13 4.74 12.16
CA TYR A 189 0.31 4.70 13.37
C TYR A 189 0.10 6.10 13.94
N ASP A 190 -0.97 6.26 14.72
CA ASP A 190 -1.36 7.53 15.35
C ASP A 190 -1.40 7.34 16.88
N GLY A 191 -0.26 7.55 17.53
CA GLY A 191 -0.08 7.39 18.97
C GLY A 191 1.12 6.52 19.35
N PRO A 192 1.45 6.40 20.65
CA PRO A 192 2.53 5.55 21.13
C PRO A 192 2.32 4.09 20.75
N PHE A 193 3.33 3.45 20.15
CA PHE A 193 3.18 2.21 19.41
C PHE A 193 4.36 1.25 19.62
N ARG A 194 4.07 -0.04 19.77
CA ARG A 194 5.06 -1.11 19.83
C ARG A 194 4.59 -2.30 19.03
N LEU A 195 5.53 -3.00 18.40
CA LEU A 195 5.25 -4.09 17.49
C LEU A 195 6.24 -5.23 17.67
N TRP A 196 5.69 -6.44 17.74
CA TRP A 196 6.42 -7.69 17.76
C TRP A 196 6.02 -8.58 16.59
N VAL A 197 7.02 -9.30 16.08
CA VAL A 197 6.84 -10.47 15.22
C VAL A 197 7.35 -11.68 15.98
N ASP A 198 6.49 -12.67 16.17
CA ASP A 198 6.68 -13.80 17.07
C ASP A 198 7.02 -13.34 18.50
N ASP A 199 8.26 -13.56 18.93
CA ASP A 199 8.77 -13.20 20.25
C ASP A 199 9.77 -12.04 20.21
N ARG A 200 10.03 -11.46 19.02
CA ARG A 200 10.98 -10.37 18.83
C ARG A 200 10.26 -9.04 18.70
N GLU A 201 10.65 -8.06 19.51
CA GLU A 201 10.26 -6.66 19.29
C GLU A 201 10.98 -6.15 18.05
N VAL A 202 10.21 -5.70 17.06
CA VAL A 202 10.74 -5.21 15.79
C VAL A 202 10.62 -3.69 15.67
N HIS A 203 9.77 -3.06 16.49
CA HIS A 203 9.62 -1.61 16.53
C HIS A 203 9.03 -1.12 17.86
N CYS A 204 9.53 0.01 18.35
CA CYS A 204 9.06 0.67 19.57
C CYS A 204 9.19 2.19 19.40
N ASP A 205 8.06 2.88 19.47
CA ASP A 205 7.96 4.33 19.40
C ASP A 205 6.96 4.84 20.45
N PRO A 206 7.41 5.05 21.69
CA PRO A 206 6.56 5.55 22.76
C PRO A 206 6.18 7.03 22.59
N ALA A 207 6.82 7.74 21.65
CA ALA A 207 6.56 9.13 21.34
C ALA A 207 5.73 9.32 20.05
N GLY A 208 5.17 8.23 19.51
CA GLY A 208 4.38 8.26 18.28
C GLY A 208 3.25 9.28 18.35
N THR A 209 3.09 10.07 17.29
CA THR A 209 2.09 11.15 17.19
C THR A 209 1.23 11.00 15.93
N ASN A 210 0.19 11.83 15.84
CA ASN A 210 -0.58 12.02 14.61
C ASN A 210 0.22 12.76 13.52
N PRO A 211 -0.18 12.63 12.23
CA PRO A 211 -1.15 11.65 11.70
C PRO A 211 -0.51 10.27 11.44
N ALA A 212 -1.34 9.22 11.41
CA ALA A 212 -0.96 7.93 10.84
C ALA A 212 -0.74 8.06 9.32
N ILE A 213 0.51 7.93 8.87
CA ILE A 213 0.87 7.95 7.45
C ILE A 213 1.22 6.52 7.03
N ALA A 214 0.46 5.95 6.11
CA ALA A 214 0.67 4.59 5.59
C ALA A 214 2.13 4.37 5.15
N ASP A 215 2.68 3.20 5.47
CA ASP A 215 4.06 2.78 5.17
C ASP A 215 5.19 3.72 5.64
N ARG A 216 4.92 4.71 6.50
CA ARG A 216 5.93 5.67 6.99
C ARG A 216 7.11 4.96 7.66
N VAL A 217 6.83 3.89 8.40
CA VAL A 217 7.83 3.04 9.05
C VAL A 217 7.94 1.75 8.24
N ARG A 218 9.18 1.42 7.86
CA ARG A 218 9.54 0.20 7.13
C ARG A 218 10.59 -0.56 7.92
N ILE A 219 10.29 -1.80 8.27
CA ILE A 219 11.15 -2.63 9.10
C ILE A 219 11.56 -3.84 8.29
N ALA A 220 12.85 -3.94 7.94
CA ALA A 220 13.38 -5.11 7.27
C ALA A 220 13.36 -6.33 8.21
N LEU A 221 12.84 -7.45 7.74
CA LEU A 221 12.73 -8.68 8.50
C LEU A 221 12.74 -9.91 7.59
N ARG A 222 13.24 -11.02 8.13
CA ARG A 222 13.20 -12.32 7.47
C ARG A 222 12.10 -13.17 8.12
N LEU A 223 11.13 -13.60 7.34
CA LEU A 223 10.15 -14.61 7.76
C LEU A 223 10.66 -15.98 7.33
N GLY A 224 10.58 -16.95 8.24
CA GLY A 224 10.75 -18.35 7.87
C GLY A 224 9.48 -18.86 7.19
N LYS A 225 9.53 -20.03 6.57
CA LYS A 225 8.31 -20.70 6.14
C LYS A 225 7.43 -21.02 7.36
N GLY A 226 6.16 -20.65 7.29
CA GLY A 226 5.14 -21.01 8.26
C GLY A 226 4.34 -19.81 8.79
N ARG A 227 3.69 -20.03 9.93
CA ARG A 227 2.83 -19.04 10.58
C ARG A 227 3.64 -18.19 11.56
N HIS A 228 3.48 -16.89 11.46
CA HIS A 228 4.10 -15.89 12.32
C HIS A 228 3.04 -15.06 13.05
N ARG A 229 3.27 -14.80 14.33
CA ARG A 229 2.37 -14.01 15.18
C ARG A 229 2.74 -12.54 15.11
N LEU A 230 1.74 -11.70 14.95
CA LEU A 230 1.85 -10.25 15.06
C LEU A 230 1.24 -9.80 16.37
N THR A 231 1.91 -8.88 17.05
CA THR A 231 1.39 -8.27 18.28
C THR A 231 1.67 -6.78 18.23
N VAL A 232 0.62 -5.98 18.35
CA VAL A 232 0.70 -4.53 18.48
C VAL A 232 0.25 -4.15 19.88
N LEU A 233 1.00 -3.27 20.53
CA LEU A 233 0.59 -2.60 21.76
C LEU A 233 0.55 -1.10 21.47
N MET A 234 -0.60 -0.49 21.71
CA MET A 234 -0.82 0.91 21.37
C MET A 234 -1.44 1.65 22.54
N ALA A 235 -0.86 2.79 22.93
CA ALA A 235 -1.48 3.67 23.90
C ALA A 235 -2.55 4.53 23.22
N LEU A 236 -3.61 4.84 23.94
CA LEU A 236 -4.71 5.66 23.44
C LEU A 236 -4.36 7.14 23.36
N ASN A 237 -3.24 7.55 23.97
CA ASN A 237 -2.79 8.94 24.03
C ASN A 237 -3.92 9.86 24.53
N ARG A 238 -4.54 9.50 25.65
CA ARG A 238 -5.70 10.21 26.24
C ARG A 238 -6.89 10.35 25.27
N GLY A 239 -7.06 9.36 24.41
CA GLY A 239 -8.17 9.27 23.44
C GLY A 239 -7.92 10.05 22.16
N LEU A 240 -6.67 10.49 21.94
CA LEU A 240 -6.24 11.19 20.73
C LEU A 240 -5.66 10.26 19.67
N ALA A 241 -5.34 9.01 20.02
CA ALA A 241 -4.92 7.99 19.07
C ALA A 241 -6.09 7.51 18.22
N TRP A 242 -5.81 7.12 16.97
CA TRP A 242 -6.83 6.67 16.02
C TRP A 242 -6.65 5.22 15.60
N GLY A 243 -5.41 4.77 15.41
CA GLY A 243 -5.14 3.43 14.93
C GLY A 243 -3.88 3.35 14.07
N PHE A 244 -3.84 2.37 13.17
CA PHE A 244 -2.66 2.11 12.34
C PHE A 244 -2.97 1.43 11.00
N PHE A 245 -2.01 1.53 10.08
CA PHE A 245 -1.90 0.77 8.84
C PHE A 245 -0.86 -0.33 9.02
N MET A 246 -1.06 -1.51 8.44
CA MET A 246 -0.03 -2.55 8.42
C MET A 246 -0.13 -3.47 7.21
N ARG A 247 0.99 -3.69 6.52
CA ARG A 247 1.14 -4.69 5.45
C ARG A 247 2.59 -5.16 5.34
N PHE A 248 2.83 -6.19 4.54
CA PHE A 248 4.18 -6.64 4.20
C PHE A 248 4.55 -6.22 2.79
N ALA A 249 5.83 -5.93 2.56
CA ALA A 249 6.43 -5.86 1.23
C ALA A 249 7.49 -6.96 1.05
N ARG A 250 7.68 -7.43 -0.18
CA ARG A 250 8.80 -8.27 -0.60
C ARG A 250 9.68 -7.48 -1.57
N PRO A 251 10.77 -6.86 -1.09
CA PRO A 251 11.69 -6.15 -1.98
C PRO A 251 12.36 -7.12 -2.95
N GLY A 252 12.60 -6.68 -4.19
CA GLY A 252 13.28 -7.49 -5.21
C GLY A 252 12.48 -8.66 -5.80
N VAL A 253 11.19 -8.75 -5.48
CA VAL A 253 10.25 -9.65 -6.16
C VAL A 253 9.56 -8.91 -7.30
N GLU A 254 9.48 -9.55 -8.47
CA GLU A 254 8.78 -9.01 -9.64
C GLU A 254 7.32 -9.50 -9.68
N ASP A 255 6.41 -8.70 -10.26
CA ASP A 255 4.99 -9.05 -10.40
C ASP A 255 4.78 -10.43 -11.04
N ALA A 256 5.57 -10.77 -12.07
CA ALA A 256 5.48 -12.05 -12.78
C ALA A 256 5.72 -13.26 -11.88
N ASP A 257 6.57 -13.13 -10.85
CA ASP A 257 6.84 -14.23 -9.91
C ASP A 257 5.72 -14.41 -8.90
N ILE A 258 5.00 -13.34 -8.56
CA ILE A 258 3.81 -13.44 -7.70
C ILE A 258 2.65 -14.03 -8.48
N GLU A 259 2.44 -13.59 -9.72
CA GLU A 259 1.36 -14.07 -10.59
C GLU A 259 1.50 -15.54 -10.93
N SER A 260 2.73 -16.00 -11.15
CA SER A 260 3.02 -17.42 -11.36
C SER A 260 3.04 -18.24 -10.05
N GLY A 261 2.89 -17.59 -8.89
CA GLY A 261 2.97 -18.22 -7.58
C GLY A 261 4.38 -18.67 -7.18
N LYS A 262 5.40 -18.33 -7.97
CA LYS A 262 6.81 -18.70 -7.69
C LYS A 262 7.36 -18.02 -6.44
N ARG A 263 7.01 -16.75 -6.21
CA ARG A 263 7.46 -15.96 -5.07
C ARG A 263 6.25 -15.29 -4.39
N PRO A 264 5.47 -16.02 -3.58
CA PRO A 264 4.22 -15.51 -2.99
C PRO A 264 4.46 -14.43 -1.93
N LEU A 265 3.46 -13.59 -1.70
CA LEU A 265 3.49 -12.62 -0.60
C LEU A 265 3.04 -13.27 0.72
N PRO A 266 3.45 -12.73 1.88
CA PRO A 266 2.84 -13.10 3.16
C PRO A 266 1.33 -12.85 3.12
N VAL A 267 0.55 -13.79 3.66
CA VAL A 267 -0.92 -13.71 3.64
C VAL A 267 -1.44 -13.69 5.07
N ALA A 268 -2.37 -12.77 5.37
CA ALA A 268 -3.07 -12.78 6.65
C ALA A 268 -3.77 -14.13 6.85
N CYS A 269 -3.59 -14.76 8.01
CA CYS A 269 -4.23 -16.03 8.34
C CYS A 269 -4.89 -15.97 9.72
N TRP A 270 -6.05 -16.61 9.82
CA TRP A 270 -6.90 -16.59 11.01
C TRP A 270 -6.83 -17.94 11.73
#